data_AF-A0A9Q9T3T7-F1
#
_entry.id   AF-A0A9Q9T3T7-F1
#
_cell.length_a   1.000
_cell.length_b   1.000
_cell.length_c   1.000
_cell.angle_alpha   90.00
_cell.angle_beta   90.00
_cell.angle_gamma   90.00
#
_symmetry.space_group_name_H-M   'P 1'
#
loop_
_entity.id
_entity.type
_entity.pdbx_description
1 polymer ?
#
loop_
_entity_poly.entity_id
_entity_poly.type
_entity_poly.pdbx_seq_one_letter_code
_entity_poly.pdbx_strand_id
1 'polypeptide(L)'
;MTMFRRLHDRLYRHDAEAGFSIIEVMVAMMVFAVMSIGIAYGIANSLQLTQTNRGRETAVALASQDIDTLRQTAAASTGGIFRVLSKSGQDNTKTIGGVEYAIDRKVSWVQSDGATGACGTSNGKLAYKSVVETVTWPNPRGGSSTTSVSSAIAPSDAVTDPGYGTVIISVTTASGAPYEGVGITITPVSGGGGAALTATVLPTDEQGCSYAVNVSQGDYAVSASVTGGIDTNQQQPSVQSPISVTAGASSPVPFVYDQSSQLTLQYAAGSKAMIPTNMPTTLSSTAGGLDVVKPWDLASTSLTVTSSSQPSLPVFPFASGYTVYAGPYSNSTGSATSCLSPNPSSWSTPNAANAIGVSPPSVATAPGKPSSASVMMGVATVTGVKDRYITAVSSANPAAGDPGCAAGMTMKFPVSIGDTATIALPFGTWTLYSGTTFGSTTKNEIASKASNVKPVTNGMVNQKTALVLINYDNTLTLDPRGQTS
;
A
#
# COMPACT_ATOMS: atom_id res chain seq x y z
N MET A 1 2.64 15.65 -110.67
CA MET A 1 3.48 16.65 -111.38
C MET A 1 3.79 17.73 -110.36
N THR A 2 5.00 18.05 -109.93
CA THR A 2 6.33 18.06 -110.60
C THR A 2 7.39 18.26 -109.49
N MET A 3 8.42 17.40 -109.40
CA MET A 3 9.87 17.68 -109.65
C MET A 3 10.58 18.56 -108.60
N PHE A 4 11.45 18.02 -107.72
CA PHE A 4 12.87 17.61 -107.87
C PHE A 4 13.92 18.75 -107.91
N ARG A 5 15.03 18.49 -107.18
CA ARG A 5 16.40 19.10 -107.22
C ARG A 5 16.63 20.35 -106.37
N ARG A 6 17.75 20.57 -105.68
CA ARG A 6 19.13 19.99 -105.62
C ARG A 6 19.72 20.53 -104.29
N LEU A 7 20.32 19.74 -103.41
CA LEU A 7 21.71 19.26 -103.38
C LEU A 7 22.79 20.33 -103.62
N HIS A 8 23.71 20.39 -102.63
CA HIS A 8 25.04 21.03 -102.59
C HIS A 8 25.09 22.55 -102.37
N ASP A 9 25.44 22.94 -101.14
CA ASP A 9 26.78 23.51 -100.95
C ASP A 9 27.26 23.54 -99.50
N ARG A 10 28.58 23.31 -99.36
CA ARG A 10 29.47 23.53 -98.20
C ARG A 10 29.60 22.44 -97.13
N LEU A 11 30.32 21.39 -97.53
CA LEU A 11 31.49 20.92 -96.77
C LEU A 11 32.52 22.05 -96.64
N TYR A 12 32.88 22.45 -95.41
CA TYR A 12 34.28 22.53 -94.93
C TYR A 12 34.40 23.15 -93.52
N ARG A 13 34.99 22.36 -92.62
CA ARG A 13 35.76 22.73 -91.41
C ARG A 13 35.10 23.61 -90.34
N HIS A 14 35.00 23.06 -89.14
CA HIS A 14 36.15 23.07 -88.22
C HIS A 14 35.99 21.98 -87.17
N ASP A 15 36.94 21.04 -87.14
CA ASP A 15 37.30 20.32 -85.92
C ASP A 15 37.78 21.36 -84.91
N ALA A 16 36.84 21.98 -84.21
CA ALA A 16 37.12 22.52 -82.90
C ALA A 16 36.73 21.40 -81.94
N GLU A 17 37.66 20.45 -81.74
CA GLU A 17 37.86 19.89 -80.42
C GLU A 17 38.13 21.08 -79.49
N ALA A 18 37.07 21.79 -79.09
CA ALA A 18 37.11 22.67 -77.94
C ALA A 18 37.33 21.73 -76.77
N GLY A 19 38.59 21.52 -76.42
CA GLY A 19 38.95 20.84 -75.18
C GLY A 19 38.13 21.47 -74.06
N PHE A 20 37.39 20.64 -73.32
CA PHE A 20 36.59 21.07 -72.19
C PHE A 20 37.41 22.02 -71.32
N SER A 21 36.90 23.22 -71.05
CA SER A 21 37.58 24.12 -70.13
C SER A 21 37.57 23.47 -68.74
N ILE A 22 38.68 23.57 -68.00
CA ILE A 22 38.78 23.03 -66.62
C ILE A 22 37.63 23.54 -65.74
N ILE A 23 37.17 24.76 -65.97
CA ILE A 23 36.03 25.38 -65.28
C ILE A 23 34.71 24.66 -65.59
N GLU A 24 34.50 24.20 -66.82
CA GLU A 24 33.27 23.53 -67.24
C GLU A 24 33.16 22.13 -66.61
N VAL A 25 34.29 21.41 -66.52
CA VAL A 25 34.36 20.13 -65.81
C VAL A 25 34.13 20.32 -64.31
N MET A 26 34.68 21.38 -63.69
CA MET A 26 34.45 21.68 -62.28
C MET A 26 32.98 22.01 -61.97
N VAL A 27 32.33 22.84 -62.79
CA VAL A 27 30.91 23.18 -62.62
C VAL A 27 30.03 21.95 -62.85
N ALA A 28 30.31 21.15 -63.89
CA ALA A 28 29.57 19.92 -64.15
C ALA A 28 29.70 18.93 -62.99
N MET A 29 30.90 18.75 -62.41
CA MET A 29 31.11 17.91 -61.24
C MET A 29 30.41 18.45 -59.99
N MET A 30 30.36 19.77 -59.79
CA MET A 30 29.67 20.38 -58.66
C MET A 30 28.14 20.21 -58.75
N VAL A 31 27.55 20.47 -59.92
CA VAL A 31 26.11 20.25 -60.16
C VAL A 31 25.77 18.77 -60.02
N PHE A 32 26.59 17.88 -60.59
CA PHE A 32 26.42 16.44 -60.44
C PHE A 32 26.51 16.00 -58.98
N ALA A 33 27.46 16.52 -58.20
CA ALA A 33 27.59 16.22 -56.78
C ALA A 33 26.36 16.65 -55.98
N VAL A 34 25.84 17.86 -56.21
CA VAL A 34 24.64 18.37 -55.53
C VAL A 34 23.41 17.54 -55.88
N MET A 35 23.22 17.21 -57.16
CA MET A 35 22.12 16.33 -57.60
C MET A 35 22.25 14.92 -57.01
N SER A 36 23.46 14.37 -56.98
CA SER A 36 23.74 13.03 -56.43
C SER A 36 23.41 12.94 -54.94
N ILE A 37 23.73 13.97 -54.15
CA ILE A 37 23.37 14.02 -52.72
C ILE A 37 21.85 14.03 -52.55
N GLY A 38 21.13 14.81 -53.37
CA GLY A 38 19.66 14.84 -53.35
C GLY A 38 19.03 13.48 -53.66
N ILE A 39 19.55 12.78 -54.67
CA ILE A 39 19.09 11.43 -55.04
C ILE A 39 19.42 10.41 -53.93
N ALA A 40 20.64 10.45 -53.40
CA ALA A 40 21.06 9.55 -52.32
C ALA A 40 20.19 9.73 -51.07
N TYR A 41 19.87 10.97 -50.69
CA TYR A 41 18.97 11.25 -49.57
C TYR A 41 17.53 10.80 -49.85
N GLY A 42 17.05 10.98 -51.08
CA GLY A 42 15.75 10.47 -51.53
C GLY A 42 15.64 8.95 -51.41
N ILE A 43 16.68 8.21 -51.84
CA ILE A 43 16.78 6.76 -51.72
C ILE A 43 16.85 6.34 -50.25
N ALA A 44 17.71 6.96 -49.44
CA ALA A 44 17.81 6.64 -48.01
C ALA A 44 16.47 6.82 -47.28
N ASN A 45 15.74 7.91 -47.56
CA ASN A 45 14.43 8.16 -46.98
C ASN A 45 13.37 7.15 -47.44
N SER A 46 13.38 6.75 -48.72
CA SER A 46 12.43 5.74 -49.22
C SER A 46 12.71 4.35 -48.64
N LEU A 47 13.98 3.99 -48.45
CA LEU A 47 14.37 2.76 -47.75
C LEU A 47 13.92 2.78 -46.29
N GLN A 48 14.17 3.88 -45.56
CA GLN A 48 13.72 4.02 -44.17
C GLN A 48 12.20 3.96 -44.05
N LEU A 49 11.47 4.59 -44.97
CA LEU A 49 10.01 4.51 -45.01
C LEU A 49 9.53 3.07 -45.26
N THR A 50 10.18 2.35 -46.18
CA THR A 50 9.87 0.95 -46.46
C THR A 50 10.15 0.06 -45.25
N GLN A 51 11.27 0.26 -44.56
CA GLN A 51 11.58 -0.46 -43.32
C GLN A 51 10.55 -0.16 -42.22
N THR A 52 10.13 1.10 -42.10
CA THR A 52 9.10 1.50 -41.13
C THR A 52 7.75 0.83 -41.44
N ASN A 53 7.36 0.78 -42.71
CA ASN A 53 6.12 0.11 -43.14
C ASN A 53 6.18 -1.40 -42.87
N ARG A 54 7.30 -2.06 -43.19
CA ARG A 54 7.51 -3.49 -42.87
C ARG A 54 7.46 -3.77 -41.36
N GLY A 55 8.05 -2.87 -40.57
CA GLY A 55 7.97 -2.94 -39.10
C GLY A 55 6.53 -2.85 -38.61
N ARG A 56 5.74 -1.92 -39.17
CA ARG A 56 4.32 -1.77 -38.83
C ARG A 56 3.48 -2.98 -39.26
N GLU A 57 3.69 -3.51 -40.45
CA GLU A 57 3.02 -4.71 -40.94
C GLU A 57 3.30 -5.91 -40.04
N THR A 58 4.57 -6.11 -39.67
CA THR A 58 4.99 -7.17 -38.74
C THR A 58 4.36 -6.97 -37.37
N ALA A 59 4.37 -5.74 -36.84
CA ALA A 59 3.78 -5.42 -35.55
C ALA A 59 2.26 -5.69 -35.50
N VAL A 60 1.51 -5.32 -36.54
CA VAL A 60 0.07 -5.62 -36.63
C VAL A 60 -0.19 -7.12 -36.76
N ALA A 61 0.64 -7.85 -37.51
CA ALA A 61 0.53 -9.30 -37.62
C ALA A 61 0.79 -10.00 -36.27
N LEU A 62 1.83 -9.57 -35.54
CA LEU A 62 2.14 -10.08 -34.20
C LEU A 62 1.00 -9.81 -33.21
N ALA A 63 0.44 -8.60 -33.21
CA ALA A 63 -0.71 -8.29 -32.36
C ALA A 63 -1.93 -9.14 -32.72
N SER A 64 -2.22 -9.27 -34.02
CA SER A 64 -3.37 -10.08 -34.46
C SER A 64 -3.22 -11.55 -34.06
N GLN A 65 -1.99 -12.09 -34.17
CA GLN A 65 -1.68 -13.45 -33.75
C GLN A 65 -1.84 -13.65 -32.24
N ASP A 66 -1.44 -12.66 -31.43
CA ASP A 66 -1.57 -12.72 -29.97
C ASP A 66 -3.05 -12.68 -29.56
N ILE A 67 -3.85 -11.78 -30.15
CA ILE A 67 -5.31 -11.72 -29.97
C ILE A 67 -5.97 -13.05 -30.36
N ASP A 68 -5.59 -13.67 -31.48
CA ASP A 68 -6.16 -14.97 -31.88
C ASP A 68 -5.80 -16.08 -30.89
N THR A 69 -4.59 -16.04 -30.32
CA THR A 69 -4.19 -16.95 -29.24
C THR A 69 -5.05 -16.75 -27.99
N LEU A 70 -5.37 -15.49 -27.65
CA LEU A 70 -6.29 -15.17 -26.55
C LEU A 70 -7.71 -15.65 -26.80
N ARG A 71 -8.22 -15.52 -28.03
CA ARG A 71 -9.54 -16.06 -28.42
C ARG A 71 -9.58 -17.57 -28.28
N GLN A 72 -8.54 -18.27 -28.72
CA GLN A 72 -8.42 -19.72 -28.53
C GLN A 72 -8.36 -20.09 -27.05
N THR A 73 -7.61 -19.33 -26.24
CA THR A 73 -7.54 -19.52 -24.78
C THR A 73 -8.91 -19.36 -24.13
N ALA A 74 -9.66 -18.32 -24.53
CA ALA A 74 -11.01 -18.08 -24.04
C ALA A 74 -11.99 -19.19 -24.41
N ALA A 75 -11.89 -19.72 -25.64
CA ALA A 75 -12.77 -20.75 -26.16
C ALA A 75 -12.41 -22.18 -25.72
N ALA A 76 -11.21 -22.40 -25.15
CA ALA A 76 -10.74 -23.73 -24.79
C ALA A 76 -11.58 -24.42 -23.70
N SER A 77 -12.25 -23.64 -22.84
CA SER A 77 -13.20 -24.14 -21.84
C SER A 77 -14.10 -23.01 -21.34
N THR A 78 -15.17 -23.35 -20.63
CA THR A 78 -16.06 -22.38 -19.97
C THR A 78 -15.31 -21.43 -19.01
N GLY A 79 -14.21 -21.89 -18.41
CA GLY A 79 -13.32 -21.08 -17.56
C GLY A 79 -12.17 -20.40 -18.32
N GLY A 80 -12.04 -20.63 -19.63
CA GLY A 80 -10.93 -20.15 -20.45
C GLY A 80 -10.83 -18.62 -20.48
N ILE A 81 -11.97 -17.93 -20.42
CA ILE A 81 -12.02 -16.46 -20.41
C ILE A 81 -11.26 -15.84 -19.23
N PHE A 82 -11.21 -16.52 -18.08
CA PHE A 82 -10.48 -16.05 -16.90
C PHE A 82 -8.96 -16.17 -17.06
N ARG A 83 -8.49 -16.92 -18.07
CA ARG A 83 -7.06 -17.06 -18.41
C ARG A 83 -6.60 -16.03 -19.43
N VAL A 84 -7.50 -15.17 -19.91
CA VAL A 84 -7.15 -14.02 -20.75
C VAL A 84 -6.65 -12.91 -19.82
N LEU A 85 -5.34 -12.83 -19.67
CA LEU A 85 -4.66 -11.92 -18.75
C LEU A 85 -3.85 -10.85 -19.48
N SER A 86 -3.69 -9.71 -18.82
CA SER A 86 -2.75 -8.66 -19.24
C SER A 86 -1.31 -9.18 -19.21
N LYS A 87 -0.43 -8.64 -20.05
CA LYS A 87 0.98 -9.00 -20.08
C LYS A 87 1.84 -7.81 -20.50
N SER A 88 2.87 -7.50 -19.72
CA SER A 88 3.81 -6.40 -20.02
C SER A 88 4.59 -6.68 -21.30
N GLY A 89 4.83 -5.65 -22.10
CA GLY A 89 5.68 -5.74 -23.29
C GLY A 89 7.12 -6.18 -22.99
N GLN A 90 7.62 -5.96 -21.78
CA GLN A 90 8.96 -6.41 -21.35
C GLN A 90 9.05 -7.94 -21.21
N ASP A 91 7.95 -8.57 -20.80
CA ASP A 91 7.84 -10.02 -20.61
C ASP A 91 7.23 -10.73 -21.83
N ASN A 92 6.89 -9.96 -22.86
CA ASN A 92 6.20 -10.41 -24.05
C ASN A 92 6.86 -9.87 -25.33
N THR A 93 8.09 -10.30 -25.58
CA THR A 93 8.85 -9.90 -26.77
C THR A 93 8.87 -11.00 -27.85
N LYS A 94 9.00 -10.58 -29.10
CA LYS A 94 9.21 -11.44 -30.27
C LYS A 94 10.27 -10.84 -31.19
N THR A 95 11.21 -11.66 -31.63
CA THR A 95 12.28 -11.22 -32.54
C THR A 95 12.02 -11.74 -33.95
N ILE A 96 11.82 -10.83 -34.90
CA ILE A 96 11.57 -11.15 -36.31
C ILE A 96 12.59 -10.39 -37.16
N GLY A 97 13.38 -11.13 -37.96
CA GLY A 97 14.39 -10.52 -38.84
C GLY A 97 15.46 -9.70 -38.11
N GLY A 98 15.78 -10.06 -36.86
CA GLY A 98 16.76 -9.34 -36.02
C GLY A 98 16.21 -8.08 -35.34
N VAL A 99 14.92 -7.76 -35.51
CA VAL A 99 14.24 -6.67 -34.80
C VAL A 99 13.39 -7.26 -33.68
N GLU A 100 13.57 -6.75 -32.47
CA GLU A 100 12.74 -7.11 -31.31
C GLU A 100 11.48 -6.24 -31.29
N TYR A 101 10.34 -6.90 -31.10
CA TYR A 101 9.03 -6.29 -30.93
C TYR A 101 8.53 -6.61 -29.51
N ALA A 102 8.21 -5.60 -28.73
CA ALA A 102 7.60 -5.74 -27.41
C ALA A 102 6.08 -5.59 -27.54
N ILE A 103 5.31 -6.59 -27.09
CA ILE A 103 3.86 -6.65 -27.23
C ILE A 103 3.22 -6.41 -25.86
N ASP A 104 2.84 -5.16 -25.59
CA ASP A 104 2.17 -4.79 -24.35
C ASP A 104 0.66 -5.07 -24.46
N ARG A 105 0.16 -6.02 -23.67
CA ARG A 105 -1.23 -6.47 -23.69
C ARG A 105 -1.95 -6.00 -22.45
N LYS A 106 -2.92 -5.12 -22.62
CA LYS A 106 -3.82 -4.67 -21.55
C LYS A 106 -5.19 -5.33 -21.69
N VAL A 107 -5.60 -6.04 -20.64
CA VAL A 107 -6.89 -6.73 -20.57
C VAL A 107 -7.74 -6.13 -19.46
N SER A 108 -9.02 -5.89 -19.74
CA SER A 108 -9.99 -5.44 -18.73
C SER A 108 -11.34 -6.10 -18.95
N TRP A 109 -11.99 -6.50 -17.87
CA TRP A 109 -13.41 -6.84 -17.92
C TRP A 109 -14.23 -5.62 -18.29
N VAL A 110 -15.22 -5.84 -19.14
CA VAL A 110 -16.34 -4.94 -19.38
C VAL A 110 -17.60 -5.63 -18.87
N GLN A 111 -18.33 -4.94 -17.99
CA GLN A 111 -19.56 -5.43 -17.39
C GLN A 111 -20.79 -4.97 -18.18
N SER A 112 -21.94 -5.61 -17.94
CA SER A 112 -23.19 -5.34 -18.67
C SER A 112 -23.72 -3.90 -18.51
N ASP A 113 -23.28 -3.20 -17.48
CA ASP A 113 -23.57 -1.79 -17.21
C ASP A 113 -22.52 -0.82 -17.80
N GLY A 114 -21.54 -1.35 -18.53
CA GLY A 114 -20.44 -0.59 -19.14
C GLY A 114 -19.26 -0.33 -18.21
N ALA A 115 -19.30 -0.76 -16.95
CA ALA A 115 -18.17 -0.61 -16.04
C ALA A 115 -16.97 -1.44 -16.53
N THR A 116 -15.76 -0.90 -16.32
CA THR A 116 -14.52 -1.55 -16.76
C THR A 116 -13.49 -1.63 -15.65
N GLY A 117 -12.76 -2.75 -15.56
CA GLY A 117 -11.64 -2.91 -14.65
C GLY A 117 -10.91 -4.24 -14.84
N ALA A 118 -9.74 -4.42 -14.19
CA ALA A 118 -8.95 -5.65 -14.33
C ALA A 118 -9.75 -6.91 -13.94
N CYS A 119 -10.38 -6.87 -12.76
CA CYS A 119 -11.23 -7.95 -12.24
C CYS A 119 -12.74 -7.75 -12.52
N GLY A 120 -13.17 -6.54 -12.85
CA GLY A 120 -14.58 -6.11 -12.75
C GLY A 120 -14.79 -5.33 -11.45
N THR A 121 -15.61 -4.28 -11.50
CA THR A 121 -15.69 -3.25 -10.45
C THR A 121 -17.11 -2.91 -10.02
N SER A 122 -18.11 -3.35 -10.76
CA SER A 122 -19.53 -3.06 -10.49
C SER A 122 -20.34 -4.32 -10.20
N ASN A 123 -21.64 -4.14 -10.01
CA ASN A 123 -22.61 -5.22 -9.86
C ASN A 123 -23.11 -5.80 -11.20
N GLY A 124 -22.72 -5.20 -12.33
CA GLY A 124 -23.06 -5.69 -13.67
C GLY A 124 -22.45 -7.06 -13.96
N LYS A 125 -23.09 -7.85 -14.81
CA LYS A 125 -22.57 -9.18 -15.20
C LYS A 125 -21.26 -9.01 -15.98
N LEU A 126 -20.30 -9.90 -15.79
CA LEU A 126 -19.09 -9.99 -16.62
C LEU A 126 -19.48 -10.32 -18.07
N ALA A 127 -19.38 -9.34 -18.98
CA ALA A 127 -19.89 -9.47 -20.35
C ALA A 127 -18.80 -9.96 -21.32
N TYR A 128 -17.65 -9.28 -21.35
CA TYR A 128 -16.51 -9.65 -22.20
C TYR A 128 -15.21 -9.03 -21.67
N LYS A 129 -14.07 -9.52 -22.17
CA LYS A 129 -12.76 -8.89 -21.95
C LYS A 129 -12.44 -7.95 -23.11
N SER A 130 -12.19 -6.68 -22.83
CA SER A 130 -11.54 -5.76 -23.77
C SER A 130 -10.03 -6.01 -23.73
N VAL A 131 -9.44 -6.23 -24.90
CA VAL A 131 -8.00 -6.43 -25.07
C VAL A 131 -7.47 -5.30 -25.95
N VAL A 132 -6.46 -4.60 -25.47
CA VAL A 132 -5.71 -3.61 -26.24
C VAL A 132 -4.25 -4.05 -26.24
N GLU A 133 -3.73 -4.36 -27.42
CA GLU A 133 -2.33 -4.71 -27.62
C GLU A 133 -1.59 -3.54 -28.27
N THR A 134 -0.48 -3.15 -27.68
CA THR A 134 0.41 -2.12 -28.21
C THR A 134 1.77 -2.74 -28.48
N VAL A 135 2.14 -2.80 -29.75
CA VAL A 135 3.42 -3.35 -30.17
C VAL A 135 4.40 -2.22 -30.38
N THR A 136 5.57 -2.33 -29.76
CA THR A 136 6.66 -1.34 -29.81
C THR A 136 7.91 -1.95 -30.43
N TRP A 137 8.57 -1.23 -31.34
CA TRP A 137 9.81 -1.68 -31.98
C TRP A 137 10.77 -0.51 -32.28
N PRO A 138 12.09 -0.76 -32.45
CA PRO A 138 13.05 0.26 -32.81
C PRO A 138 12.73 0.96 -34.15
N ASN A 139 12.86 2.29 -34.19
CA ASN A 139 12.66 3.07 -35.40
C ASN A 139 14.02 3.35 -36.11
N PRO A 140 14.15 3.09 -37.42
CA PRO A 140 15.36 3.40 -38.18
C PRO A 140 15.80 4.87 -38.17
N ARG A 141 14.88 5.80 -37.82
CA ARG A 141 15.14 7.24 -37.67
C ARG A 141 15.52 7.64 -36.23
N GLY A 142 15.66 6.67 -35.33
CA GLY A 142 15.89 6.87 -33.90
C GLY A 142 14.61 6.77 -33.07
N GLY A 143 14.77 6.33 -31.81
CA GLY A 143 13.65 6.07 -30.89
C GLY A 143 12.90 4.77 -31.21
N SER A 144 11.63 4.71 -30.80
CA SER A 144 10.75 3.56 -31.02
C SER A 144 9.47 3.96 -31.74
N SER A 145 8.97 3.06 -32.57
CA SER A 145 7.66 3.12 -33.21
C SER A 145 6.66 2.26 -32.43
N THR A 146 5.39 2.65 -32.45
CA THR A 146 4.31 1.91 -31.80
C THR A 146 3.10 1.77 -32.72
N THR A 147 2.32 0.71 -32.53
CA THR A 147 0.99 0.55 -33.12
C THR A 147 0.11 -0.23 -32.15
N SER A 148 -1.19 0.06 -32.15
CA SER A 148 -2.14 -0.62 -31.27
C SER A 148 -3.27 -1.31 -32.04
N VAL A 149 -3.69 -2.46 -31.54
CA VAL A 149 -4.84 -3.23 -32.04
C VAL A 149 -5.73 -3.55 -30.84
N SER A 150 -7.04 -3.39 -31.00
CA SER A 150 -8.02 -3.67 -29.95
C SER A 150 -9.02 -4.72 -30.38
N SER A 151 -9.45 -5.57 -29.45
CA SER A 151 -10.51 -6.56 -29.65
C SER A 151 -11.38 -6.68 -28.41
N ALA A 152 -12.62 -7.10 -28.60
CA ALA A 152 -13.45 -7.67 -27.54
C ALA A 152 -13.39 -9.21 -27.65
N ILE A 153 -13.23 -9.88 -26.52
CA ILE A 153 -13.25 -11.35 -26.42
C ILE A 153 -14.38 -11.72 -25.45
N ALA A 154 -15.44 -12.29 -25.99
CA ALA A 154 -16.55 -12.80 -25.20
C ALA A 154 -16.24 -14.21 -24.67
N PRO A 155 -16.79 -14.61 -23.51
CA PRO A 155 -16.75 -16.00 -23.07
C PRO A 155 -17.55 -16.90 -24.03
N SER A 156 -17.22 -18.20 -24.08
CA SER A 156 -17.93 -19.17 -24.93
C SER A 156 -19.38 -19.39 -24.50
N ASP A 157 -19.64 -19.23 -23.21
CA ASP A 157 -20.95 -19.37 -22.55
C ASP A 157 -21.15 -18.26 -21.52
N ALA A 158 -22.33 -18.21 -20.91
CA ALA A 158 -22.56 -17.32 -19.78
C ALA A 158 -21.58 -17.61 -18.64
N VAL A 159 -20.93 -16.58 -18.11
CA VAL A 159 -19.98 -16.70 -16.99
C VAL A 159 -20.65 -17.25 -15.72
N THR A 160 -21.96 -17.01 -15.58
CA THR A 160 -22.76 -17.47 -14.45
C THR A 160 -24.18 -17.73 -14.91
N ASP A 161 -24.76 -18.82 -14.40
CA ASP A 161 -26.13 -19.24 -14.68
C ASP A 161 -27.13 -18.21 -14.14
N PRO A 162 -28.26 -17.94 -14.83
CA PRO A 162 -29.18 -16.85 -14.46
C PRO A 162 -29.77 -16.92 -13.03
N GLY A 163 -29.82 -18.11 -12.42
CA GLY A 163 -30.30 -18.32 -11.05
C GLY A 163 -29.25 -18.07 -9.95
N TYR A 164 -28.02 -17.74 -10.33
CA TYR A 164 -26.88 -17.59 -9.42
C TYR A 164 -26.20 -16.24 -9.62
N GLY A 165 -25.38 -15.84 -8.64
CA GLY A 165 -24.54 -14.65 -8.70
C GLY A 165 -23.06 -14.98 -8.90
N THR A 166 -22.25 -13.94 -9.12
CA THR A 166 -20.79 -14.02 -9.19
C THR A 166 -20.19 -13.20 -8.06
N VAL A 167 -19.25 -13.76 -7.30
CA VAL A 167 -18.39 -12.98 -6.40
C VAL A 167 -17.09 -12.67 -7.14
N ILE A 168 -16.78 -11.38 -7.28
CA ILE A 168 -15.56 -10.90 -7.93
C ILE A 168 -14.63 -10.42 -6.83
N ILE A 169 -13.48 -11.07 -6.69
CA ILE A 169 -12.48 -10.71 -5.69
C ILE A 169 -11.34 -10.00 -6.40
N SER A 170 -10.93 -8.85 -5.86
CA SER A 170 -9.73 -8.14 -6.29
C SER A 170 -8.84 -7.88 -5.09
N VAL A 171 -7.60 -8.34 -5.11
CA VAL A 171 -6.63 -8.13 -4.03
C VAL A 171 -5.49 -7.27 -4.55
N THR A 172 -5.21 -6.19 -3.81
CA THR A 172 -4.12 -5.26 -4.11
C THR A 172 -3.20 -5.12 -2.90
N THR A 173 -1.90 -4.95 -3.17
CA THR A 173 -0.86 -4.71 -2.17
C THR A 173 -0.89 -3.27 -1.65
N ALA A 174 -0.04 -2.93 -0.68
CA ALA A 174 0.09 -1.57 -0.16
C ALA A 174 0.54 -0.54 -1.20
N SER A 175 1.19 -0.98 -2.29
CA SER A 175 1.55 -0.11 -3.41
C SER A 175 0.44 0.05 -4.45
N GLY A 176 -0.70 -0.63 -4.28
CA GLY A 176 -1.79 -0.70 -5.25
C GLY A 176 -1.53 -1.68 -6.40
N ALA A 177 -0.45 -2.46 -6.34
CA ALA A 177 -0.17 -3.50 -7.32
C ALA A 177 -1.09 -4.72 -7.10
N PRO A 178 -1.42 -5.49 -8.14
CA PRO A 178 -2.15 -6.75 -7.96
C PRO A 178 -1.38 -7.73 -7.07
N TYR A 179 -2.08 -8.47 -6.22
CA TYR A 179 -1.47 -9.50 -5.37
C TYR A 179 -1.89 -10.90 -5.81
N GLU A 180 -0.99 -11.60 -6.49
CA GLU A 180 -1.17 -12.99 -6.92
C GLU A 180 -1.02 -14.00 -5.78
N GLY A 181 -1.72 -15.14 -5.89
CA GLY A 181 -1.53 -16.29 -5.01
C GLY A 181 -2.23 -16.17 -3.64
N VAL A 182 -3.07 -15.16 -3.45
CA VAL A 182 -3.86 -14.98 -2.24
C VAL A 182 -5.01 -15.98 -2.23
N GLY A 183 -5.05 -16.85 -1.23
CA GLY A 183 -6.12 -17.84 -1.06
C GLY A 183 -7.42 -17.16 -0.64
N ILE A 184 -8.51 -17.51 -1.32
CA ILE A 184 -9.85 -16.96 -1.06
C ILE A 184 -10.75 -18.04 -0.48
N THR A 185 -11.46 -17.72 0.60
CA THR A 185 -12.52 -18.58 1.16
C THR A 185 -13.82 -17.82 1.23
N ILE A 186 -14.92 -18.47 0.83
CA ILE A 186 -16.26 -17.89 0.84
C ILE A 186 -17.17 -18.81 1.66
N THR A 187 -17.71 -18.31 2.77
CA THR A 187 -18.58 -19.07 3.67
C THR A 187 -19.93 -18.39 3.83
N PRO A 188 -21.06 -19.14 3.80
CA PRO A 188 -22.37 -18.56 4.08
C PRO A 188 -22.44 -17.99 5.49
N VAL A 189 -23.04 -16.82 5.64
CA VAL A 189 -23.37 -16.26 6.95
C VAL A 189 -24.58 -16.99 7.52
N SER A 190 -24.51 -17.40 8.79
CA SER A 190 -25.64 -18.05 9.46
C SER A 190 -26.89 -17.16 9.44
N GLY A 191 -28.01 -17.70 8.95
CA GLY A 191 -29.26 -16.96 8.78
C GLY A 191 -29.32 -16.05 7.54
N GLY A 192 -28.23 -15.95 6.76
CA GLY A 192 -28.13 -15.11 5.56
C GLY A 192 -28.69 -15.72 4.27
N GLY A 193 -29.32 -16.90 4.33
CA GLY A 193 -29.97 -17.56 3.18
C GLY A 193 -29.02 -18.18 2.14
N GLY A 194 -27.70 -17.99 2.25
CA GLY A 194 -26.70 -18.56 1.35
C GLY A 194 -26.44 -20.05 1.58
N ALA A 195 -25.95 -20.74 0.55
CA ALA A 195 -25.50 -22.13 0.62
C ALA A 195 -23.99 -22.26 0.38
N ALA A 196 -23.39 -23.33 0.90
CA ALA A 196 -21.98 -23.62 0.73
C ALA A 196 -21.62 -23.80 -0.75
N LEU A 197 -20.46 -23.29 -1.14
CA LEU A 197 -19.98 -23.41 -2.52
C LEU A 197 -19.61 -24.87 -2.81
N THR A 198 -19.98 -25.34 -4.01
CA THR A 198 -19.65 -26.68 -4.50
C THR A 198 -18.30 -26.72 -5.23
N ALA A 199 -17.87 -25.59 -5.78
CA ALA A 199 -16.60 -25.45 -6.48
C ALA A 199 -15.55 -24.78 -5.59
N THR A 200 -14.31 -25.27 -5.67
CA THR A 200 -13.16 -24.63 -5.02
C THR A 200 -12.86 -23.29 -5.69
N VAL A 201 -12.77 -22.23 -4.87
CA VAL A 201 -12.34 -20.91 -5.34
C VAL A 201 -10.83 -20.93 -5.52
N LEU A 202 -10.35 -20.52 -6.69
CA LEU A 202 -8.91 -20.47 -6.97
C LEU A 202 -8.27 -19.27 -6.26
N PRO A 203 -6.98 -19.34 -5.91
CA PRO A 203 -6.22 -18.17 -5.49
C PRO A 203 -6.26 -17.05 -6.54
N THR A 204 -5.90 -15.84 -6.13
CA THR A 204 -5.79 -14.71 -7.07
C THR A 204 -4.75 -14.97 -8.16
N ASP A 205 -5.06 -14.53 -9.38
CA ASP A 205 -4.16 -14.57 -10.54
C ASP A 205 -3.11 -13.43 -10.52
N GLU A 206 -2.26 -13.36 -11.56
CA GLU A 206 -1.25 -12.31 -11.77
C GLU A 206 -1.83 -10.87 -11.79
N GLN A 207 -3.14 -10.72 -12.02
CA GLN A 207 -3.85 -9.43 -11.98
C GLN A 207 -4.54 -9.20 -10.63
N GLY A 208 -4.29 -10.05 -9.63
CA GLY A 208 -4.87 -9.95 -8.30
C GLY A 208 -6.35 -10.35 -8.26
N CYS A 209 -6.84 -11.05 -9.28
CA CYS A 209 -8.26 -11.36 -9.42
C CYS A 209 -8.56 -12.81 -9.03
N SER A 210 -9.67 -13.03 -8.34
CA SER A 210 -10.28 -14.36 -8.16
C SER A 210 -11.79 -14.27 -8.34
N TYR A 211 -12.43 -15.37 -8.72
CA TYR A 211 -13.84 -15.41 -9.06
C TYR A 211 -14.50 -16.65 -8.47
N ALA A 212 -15.64 -16.45 -7.83
CA ALA A 212 -16.57 -17.53 -7.56
C ALA A 212 -17.82 -17.32 -8.43
N VAL A 213 -18.03 -18.21 -9.39
CA VAL A 213 -19.19 -18.23 -10.27
C VAL A 213 -20.24 -19.20 -9.74
N ASN A 214 -21.48 -19.05 -10.18
CA ASN A 214 -22.60 -19.91 -9.78
C ASN A 214 -22.80 -19.97 -8.26
N VAL A 215 -22.62 -18.84 -7.57
CA VAL A 215 -22.85 -18.73 -6.13
C VAL A 215 -24.35 -18.51 -5.88
N SER A 216 -24.95 -19.33 -5.02
CA SER A 216 -26.37 -19.17 -4.67
C SER A 216 -26.63 -17.81 -4.02
N GLN A 217 -27.83 -17.25 -4.19
CA GLN A 217 -28.17 -16.01 -3.52
C GLN A 217 -28.10 -16.13 -1.99
N GLY A 218 -27.71 -15.04 -1.33
CA GLY A 218 -27.61 -14.96 0.14
C GLY A 218 -26.38 -14.16 0.59
N ASP A 219 -26.19 -14.09 1.91
CA ASP A 219 -25.05 -13.38 2.52
C ASP A 219 -23.87 -14.31 2.81
N TYR A 220 -22.67 -13.81 2.51
CA TYR A 220 -21.42 -14.53 2.64
C TYR A 220 -20.37 -13.72 3.40
N ALA A 221 -19.48 -14.42 4.10
CA ALA A 221 -18.20 -13.88 4.53
C ALA A 221 -17.14 -14.30 3.51
N VAL A 222 -16.38 -13.34 3.01
CA VAL A 222 -15.26 -13.57 2.09
C VAL A 222 -13.98 -13.26 2.84
N SER A 223 -13.04 -14.21 2.84
CA SER A 223 -11.74 -14.02 3.47
C SER A 223 -10.59 -14.19 2.48
N ALA A 224 -9.58 -13.34 2.65
CA ALA A 224 -8.32 -13.37 1.92
C ALA A 224 -7.21 -13.79 2.88
N SER A 225 -6.44 -14.81 2.49
CA SER A 225 -5.39 -15.39 3.31
C SER A 225 -4.18 -15.80 2.50
N VAL A 226 -3.01 -15.41 2.99
CA VAL A 226 -1.69 -15.88 2.53
C VAL A 226 -0.77 -15.85 3.74
N THR A 227 0.20 -16.75 3.80
CA THR A 227 1.17 -16.80 4.90
C THR A 227 1.87 -15.45 5.05
N GLY A 228 1.79 -14.86 6.24
CA GLY A 228 2.38 -13.55 6.52
C GLY A 228 1.61 -12.36 5.95
N GLY A 229 0.46 -12.56 5.31
CA GLY A 229 -0.39 -11.49 4.80
C GLY A 229 -1.13 -10.74 5.92
N ILE A 230 -1.41 -9.46 5.73
CA ILE A 230 -2.15 -8.60 6.67
C ILE A 230 -2.93 -7.53 5.90
N ASP A 231 -4.08 -7.09 6.42
CA ASP A 231 -4.85 -5.97 5.86
C ASP A 231 -4.59 -4.64 6.58
N THR A 232 -5.19 -3.58 6.06
CA THR A 232 -5.07 -2.21 6.60
C THR A 232 -5.64 -2.05 8.01
N ASN A 233 -6.45 -2.98 8.50
CA ASN A 233 -7.01 -3.00 9.86
C ASN A 233 -6.25 -3.98 10.78
N GLN A 234 -5.03 -4.36 10.37
CA GLN A 234 -4.16 -5.30 11.05
C GLN A 234 -4.77 -6.70 11.25
N GLN A 235 -5.71 -7.12 10.39
CA GLN A 235 -6.36 -8.44 10.48
C GLN A 235 -5.62 -9.50 9.66
N GLN A 236 -5.56 -10.70 10.22
CA GLN A 236 -4.99 -11.91 9.61
C GLN A 236 -5.87 -13.12 9.99
N PRO A 237 -6.62 -13.73 9.06
CA PRO A 237 -6.85 -13.32 7.67
C PRO A 237 -7.70 -12.04 7.58
N SER A 238 -7.68 -11.38 6.42
CA SER A 238 -8.63 -10.30 6.13
C SER A 238 -10.00 -10.88 5.85
N VAL A 239 -11.06 -10.30 6.43
CA VAL A 239 -12.44 -10.78 6.28
C VAL A 239 -13.37 -9.62 5.98
N GLN A 240 -14.20 -9.77 4.94
CA GLN A 240 -15.32 -8.88 4.68
C GLN A 240 -16.63 -9.65 4.85
N SER A 241 -17.54 -9.09 5.64
CA SER A 241 -18.84 -9.69 5.94
C SER A 241 -19.82 -8.64 6.46
N PRO A 242 -21.11 -8.68 6.08
CA PRO A 242 -21.69 -9.56 5.06
C PRO A 242 -21.45 -9.04 3.62
N ILE A 243 -21.29 -9.98 2.68
CA ILE A 243 -21.32 -9.73 1.23
C ILE A 243 -22.59 -10.39 0.67
N SER A 244 -23.52 -9.57 0.19
CA SER A 244 -24.80 -10.06 -0.35
C SER A 244 -24.68 -10.43 -1.82
N VAL A 245 -24.95 -11.69 -2.14
CA VAL A 245 -24.98 -12.23 -3.51
C VAL A 245 -26.43 -12.30 -4.00
N THR A 246 -26.69 -11.73 -5.17
CA THR A 246 -28.01 -11.75 -5.83
C THR A 246 -27.94 -12.50 -7.15
N ALA A 247 -29.00 -13.27 -7.47
CA ALA A 247 -29.10 -13.99 -8.72
C ALA A 247 -29.02 -13.04 -9.93
N GLY A 248 -28.19 -13.39 -10.91
CA GLY A 248 -27.95 -12.58 -12.11
C GLY A 248 -27.15 -11.30 -11.88
N ALA A 249 -26.51 -11.11 -10.73
CA ALA A 249 -25.65 -9.96 -10.44
C ALA A 249 -24.25 -10.37 -10.02
N SER A 250 -23.31 -9.44 -10.11
CA SER A 250 -21.97 -9.57 -9.55
C SER A 250 -21.86 -8.85 -8.20
N SER A 251 -20.99 -9.36 -7.35
CA SER A 251 -20.69 -8.82 -6.01
C SER A 251 -19.18 -8.58 -5.93
N PRO A 252 -18.70 -7.33 -6.15
CA PRO A 252 -17.29 -7.02 -6.05
C PRO A 252 -16.85 -6.96 -4.58
N VAL A 253 -15.70 -7.57 -4.27
CA VAL A 253 -15.11 -7.66 -2.93
C VAL A 253 -13.63 -7.27 -3.02
N PRO A 254 -13.31 -5.97 -2.84
CA PRO A 254 -11.94 -5.48 -2.94
C PRO A 254 -11.19 -5.63 -1.62
N PHE A 255 -10.03 -6.27 -1.64
CA PHE A 255 -9.11 -6.34 -0.51
C PHE A 255 -7.86 -5.48 -0.77
N VAL A 256 -7.43 -4.78 0.28
CA VAL A 256 -6.08 -4.23 0.38
C VAL A 256 -5.33 -5.11 1.38
N TYR A 257 -4.45 -5.96 0.85
CA TYR A 257 -3.79 -7.04 1.59
C TYR A 257 -2.35 -7.16 1.10
N ASP A 258 -1.39 -7.29 1.99
CA ASP A 258 0.03 -7.34 1.62
C ASP A 258 0.83 -8.18 2.61
N GLN A 259 2.06 -8.52 2.27
CA GLN A 259 3.00 -9.15 3.19
C GLN A 259 3.31 -8.20 4.35
N SER A 260 3.05 -8.66 5.57
CA SER A 260 3.31 -7.89 6.78
C SER A 260 4.78 -7.47 6.92
N SER A 261 4.97 -6.27 7.47
CA SER A 261 6.25 -5.81 8.01
C SER A 261 6.32 -6.20 9.49
N GLN A 262 7.49 -6.61 9.97
CA GLN A 262 7.70 -6.88 11.39
C GLN A 262 8.14 -5.60 12.09
N LEU A 263 7.27 -5.01 12.90
CA LEU A 263 7.56 -3.78 13.62
C LEU A 263 8.00 -4.11 15.05
N THR A 264 9.29 -3.89 15.32
CA THR A 264 9.87 -4.02 16.67
C THR A 264 9.67 -2.74 17.45
N LEU A 265 9.07 -2.85 18.63
CA LEU A 265 8.78 -1.70 19.50
C LEU A 265 9.80 -1.58 20.62
N GLN A 266 10.32 -0.37 20.82
CA GLN A 266 11.33 -0.06 21.82
C GLN A 266 10.78 0.92 22.86
N TYR A 267 10.25 0.39 23.96
CA TYR A 267 9.60 1.18 25.00
C TYR A 267 10.62 1.81 25.94
N ALA A 268 10.51 3.13 26.15
CA ALA A 268 11.31 3.87 27.12
C ALA A 268 12.82 3.51 27.05
N ALA A 269 13.37 3.43 25.83
CA ALA A 269 14.69 2.86 25.58
C ALA A 269 15.77 3.47 26.50
N GLY A 270 16.64 2.61 27.04
CA GLY A 270 17.74 3.01 27.93
C GLY A 270 17.36 3.29 29.39
N SER A 271 16.07 3.36 29.75
CA SER A 271 15.62 3.69 31.11
C SER A 271 15.73 2.55 32.14
N LYS A 272 15.81 1.29 31.67
CA LYS A 272 15.68 0.07 32.50
C LYS A 272 14.38 0.01 33.31
N ALA A 273 13.35 0.73 32.86
CA ALA A 273 12.07 0.79 33.52
C ALA A 273 11.26 -0.50 33.33
N MET A 274 10.45 -0.84 34.33
CA MET A 274 9.35 -1.80 34.18
C MET A 274 8.24 -1.14 33.36
N ILE A 275 7.60 -1.93 32.50
CA ILE A 275 6.49 -1.54 31.63
C ILE A 275 5.20 -2.21 32.15
N PRO A 276 4.02 -1.56 32.09
CA PRO A 276 2.80 -2.19 32.58
C PRO A 276 2.42 -3.42 31.74
N THR A 277 2.00 -4.50 32.39
CA THR A 277 1.67 -5.75 31.68
C THR A 277 0.41 -5.63 30.85
N ASN A 278 -0.48 -4.71 31.18
CA ASN A 278 -1.75 -4.49 30.49
C ASN A 278 -1.74 -3.24 29.58
N MET A 279 -0.57 -2.72 29.20
CA MET A 279 -0.47 -1.53 28.36
C MET A 279 -0.66 -1.87 26.86
N PRO A 280 -1.73 -1.37 26.20
CA PRO A 280 -1.84 -1.46 24.76
C PRO A 280 -0.89 -0.45 24.08
N THR A 281 -0.75 -0.54 22.77
CA THR A 281 -0.01 0.43 21.96
C THR A 281 -0.85 0.86 20.79
N THR A 282 -0.87 2.16 20.52
CA THR A 282 -1.61 2.70 19.38
C THR A 282 -0.65 3.02 18.25
N LEU A 283 -0.90 2.44 17.09
CA LEU A 283 -0.24 2.77 15.83
C LEU A 283 -1.09 3.82 15.11
N SER A 284 -0.45 4.87 14.62
CA SER A 284 -1.10 5.91 13.84
C SER A 284 -0.45 6.00 12.48
N SER A 285 -1.23 5.82 11.42
CA SER A 285 -0.80 6.03 10.04
C SER A 285 -1.76 7.00 9.35
N THR A 286 -1.24 7.89 8.51
CA THR A 286 -2.09 8.79 7.71
C THR A 286 -3.01 8.02 6.76
N ALA A 287 -2.58 6.84 6.29
CA ALA A 287 -3.34 6.03 5.35
C ALA A 287 -4.22 4.98 6.05
N GLY A 288 -3.77 4.45 7.20
CA GLY A 288 -4.47 3.41 7.97
C GLY A 288 -5.35 3.90 9.11
N GLY A 289 -5.19 5.14 9.57
CA GLY A 289 -5.87 5.66 10.75
C GLY A 289 -5.18 5.21 12.05
N LEU A 290 -5.99 4.84 13.05
CA LEU A 290 -5.53 4.47 14.39
C LEU A 290 -5.84 3.01 14.69
N ASP A 291 -4.80 2.23 14.97
CA ASP A 291 -4.90 0.82 15.33
C ASP A 291 -4.38 0.58 16.75
N VAL A 292 -5.18 -0.03 17.62
CA VAL A 292 -4.74 -0.42 18.96
C VAL A 292 -4.26 -1.86 18.94
N VAL A 293 -2.95 -2.04 19.06
CA VAL A 293 -2.30 -3.35 19.09
C VAL A 293 -1.96 -3.79 20.51
N LYS A 294 -1.81 -5.11 20.68
CA LYS A 294 -1.40 -5.76 21.91
C LYS A 294 0.02 -6.31 21.74
N PRO A 295 1.06 -5.60 22.19
CA PRO A 295 2.46 -6.01 21.98
C PRO A 295 2.85 -7.27 22.76
N TRP A 296 2.05 -7.66 23.76
CA TRP A 296 2.18 -8.89 24.55
C TRP A 296 0.80 -9.27 25.12
N ASP A 297 0.73 -10.38 25.86
CA ASP A 297 -0.50 -10.80 26.55
C ASP A 297 -0.88 -9.81 27.67
N LEU A 298 -1.83 -8.93 27.38
CA LEU A 298 -2.31 -7.90 28.30
C LEU A 298 -3.10 -8.45 29.50
N ALA A 299 -3.46 -9.74 29.49
CA ALA A 299 -4.14 -10.39 30.61
C ALA A 299 -3.16 -10.96 31.65
N SER A 300 -1.86 -11.04 31.33
CA SER A 300 -0.88 -11.63 32.23
C SER A 300 -0.64 -10.78 33.49
N THR A 301 -0.64 -11.44 34.64
CA THR A 301 -0.37 -10.83 35.95
C THR A 301 1.05 -11.06 36.45
N SER A 302 1.82 -11.92 35.76
CA SER A 302 3.17 -12.34 36.15
C SER A 302 4.23 -12.04 35.10
N LEU A 303 3.83 -11.60 33.90
CA LEU A 303 4.76 -11.20 32.85
C LEU A 303 5.60 -10.00 33.30
N THR A 304 6.91 -10.10 33.16
CA THR A 304 7.81 -8.99 33.40
C THR A 304 8.24 -8.39 32.07
N VAL A 305 7.75 -7.18 31.79
CA VAL A 305 8.12 -6.39 30.61
C VAL A 305 8.98 -5.23 31.07
N THR A 306 10.11 -4.99 30.41
CA THR A 306 11.02 -3.90 30.73
C THR A 306 11.39 -3.12 29.47
N SER A 307 12.10 -2.00 29.61
CA SER A 307 12.61 -1.25 28.45
C SER A 307 13.62 -2.02 27.59
N SER A 308 14.09 -3.19 28.01
CA SER A 308 14.92 -4.08 27.20
C SER A 308 14.10 -5.12 26.44
N SER A 309 12.81 -5.27 26.75
CA SER A 309 11.89 -6.10 25.97
C SER A 309 11.66 -5.45 24.61
N GLN A 310 11.81 -6.22 23.54
CA GLN A 310 11.63 -5.79 22.15
C GLN A 310 10.54 -6.62 21.48
N PRO A 311 9.26 -6.44 21.84
CA PRO A 311 8.18 -7.15 21.17
C PRO A 311 8.13 -6.75 19.68
N SER A 312 7.90 -7.74 18.83
CA SER A 312 7.70 -7.56 17.39
C SER A 312 6.31 -8.03 17.03
N LEU A 313 5.61 -7.25 16.22
CA LEU A 313 4.28 -7.60 15.73
C LEU A 313 4.16 -7.34 14.22
N PRO A 314 3.35 -8.14 13.51
CA PRO A 314 3.09 -7.90 12.10
C PRO A 314 2.24 -6.64 11.95
N VAL A 315 2.63 -5.77 11.03
CA VAL A 315 1.86 -4.57 10.67
C VAL A 315 1.72 -4.46 9.16
N PHE A 316 0.62 -3.84 8.70
CA PHE A 316 0.45 -3.48 7.30
C PHE A 316 1.57 -2.53 6.83
N PRO A 317 2.17 -2.73 5.65
CA PRO A 317 3.33 -1.95 5.22
C PRO A 317 2.92 -0.59 4.61
N PHE A 318 2.37 0.33 5.42
CA PHE A 318 2.09 1.69 4.96
C PHE A 318 3.39 2.44 4.62
N ALA A 319 3.49 2.91 3.38
CA ALA A 319 4.62 3.74 2.93
C ALA A 319 4.74 5.08 3.69
N SER A 320 3.61 5.61 4.19
CA SER A 320 3.58 6.79 5.09
C SER A 320 4.16 6.50 6.49
N GLY A 321 4.29 5.22 6.83
CA GLY A 321 4.79 4.74 8.11
C GLY A 321 3.80 4.83 9.25
N TYR A 322 4.30 4.51 10.44
CA TYR A 322 3.57 4.57 11.70
C TYR A 322 4.23 5.54 12.68
N THR A 323 3.43 6.40 13.28
CA THR A 323 3.76 7.00 14.58
C THR A 323 3.21 6.09 15.67
N VAL A 324 4.01 5.83 16.71
CA VAL A 324 3.66 4.86 17.76
C VAL A 324 3.47 5.58 19.09
N TYR A 325 2.35 5.30 19.76
CA TYR A 325 2.02 5.86 21.07
C TYR A 325 1.86 4.75 22.11
N ALA A 326 2.47 4.93 23.28
CA ALA A 326 2.21 4.05 24.43
C ALA A 326 0.79 4.30 24.97
N GLY A 327 -0.01 3.26 25.15
CA GLY A 327 -1.37 3.38 25.66
C GLY A 327 -2.45 3.56 24.56
N PRO A 328 -3.74 3.61 24.98
CA PRO A 328 -4.88 3.66 24.07
C PRO A 328 -5.16 5.09 23.60
N TYR A 329 -4.35 5.62 22.68
CA TYR A 329 -4.59 6.94 22.10
C TYR A 329 -5.87 6.93 21.26
N SER A 330 -6.73 7.94 21.46
CA SER A 330 -7.89 8.18 20.63
C SER A 330 -8.22 9.66 20.60
N ASN A 331 -8.42 10.19 19.39
CA ASN A 331 -8.87 11.55 19.14
C ASN A 331 -10.40 11.67 18.99
N SER A 332 -11.14 10.65 19.44
CA SER A 332 -12.60 10.69 19.50
C SER A 332 -13.10 11.89 20.32
N THR A 333 -14.20 12.51 19.89
CA THR A 333 -14.88 13.57 20.63
C THR A 333 -15.75 13.04 21.77
N GLY A 334 -16.04 11.74 21.79
CA GLY A 334 -16.83 11.08 22.83
C GLY A 334 -16.00 10.84 24.10
N SER A 335 -16.47 11.31 25.25
CA SER A 335 -15.75 11.18 26.53
C SER A 335 -15.45 9.73 26.93
N ALA A 336 -16.31 8.78 26.55
CA ALA A 336 -16.13 7.36 26.86
C ALA A 336 -14.95 6.71 26.12
N THR A 337 -14.47 7.32 25.02
CA THR A 337 -13.40 6.76 24.17
C THR A 337 -12.22 7.70 23.96
N SER A 338 -12.36 8.99 24.27
CA SER A 338 -11.33 9.99 24.09
C SER A 338 -10.15 9.79 25.05
N CYS A 339 -8.94 9.76 24.50
CA CYS A 339 -7.71 9.65 25.28
C CYS A 339 -6.55 10.35 24.54
N LEU A 340 -6.28 11.60 24.91
CA LEU A 340 -5.35 12.47 24.19
C LEU A 340 -3.95 12.50 24.81
N SER A 341 -3.84 12.30 26.13
CA SER A 341 -2.56 12.34 26.87
C SER A 341 -1.45 11.48 26.27
N PRO A 342 -1.71 10.25 25.79
CA PRO A 342 -0.69 9.40 25.17
C PRO A 342 0.06 10.01 23.98
N ASN A 343 -0.56 10.92 23.23
CA ASN A 343 0.05 11.55 22.06
C ASN A 343 0.76 12.85 22.47
N PRO A 344 2.10 12.92 22.37
CA PRO A 344 2.86 14.14 22.66
C PRO A 344 2.35 15.38 21.94
N SER A 345 1.95 15.29 20.67
CA SER A 345 1.50 16.46 19.90
C SER A 345 0.18 17.07 20.41
N SER A 346 -0.58 16.33 21.23
CA SER A 346 -1.77 16.86 21.91
C SER A 346 -1.43 17.83 23.06
N TRP A 347 -0.18 17.86 23.52
CA TRP A 347 0.30 18.75 24.59
C TRP A 347 0.73 20.11 24.02
N SER A 348 -0.25 20.85 23.52
CA SER A 348 -0.06 22.11 22.79
C SER A 348 0.18 23.33 23.70
N THR A 349 -0.18 23.24 24.97
CA THR A 349 0.06 24.33 25.94
C THR A 349 1.54 24.31 26.36
N PRO A 350 2.31 25.39 26.21
CA PRO A 350 3.71 25.43 26.61
C PRO A 350 3.90 25.12 28.10
N ASN A 351 4.96 24.38 28.44
CA ASN A 351 5.37 24.18 29.83
C ASN A 351 6.19 25.37 30.36
N ALA A 352 6.69 25.28 31.60
CA ALA A 352 7.50 26.33 32.23
C ALA A 352 8.81 26.65 31.47
N ALA A 353 9.32 25.71 30.66
CA ALA A 353 10.47 25.91 29.78
C ALA A 353 10.06 26.42 28.39
N ASN A 354 8.81 26.84 28.22
CA ASN A 354 8.21 27.27 26.96
C ASN A 354 8.25 26.20 25.84
N ALA A 355 8.30 24.92 26.21
CA ALA A 355 8.30 23.81 25.27
C ALA A 355 6.87 23.27 25.06
N ILE A 356 6.56 22.86 23.83
CA ILE A 356 5.34 22.13 23.45
C ILE A 356 5.67 20.67 23.12
N GLY A 357 4.65 19.82 23.04
CA GLY A 357 4.81 18.43 22.69
C GLY A 357 4.94 18.26 21.18
N VAL A 358 5.80 17.34 20.75
CA VAL A 358 6.10 17.09 19.34
C VAL A 358 5.79 15.63 19.03
N SER A 359 5.12 15.39 17.91
CA SER A 359 4.83 14.02 17.47
C SER A 359 6.12 13.22 17.32
N PRO A 360 6.16 11.95 17.77
CA PRO A 360 7.25 11.05 17.42
C PRO A 360 7.39 10.94 15.89
N PRO A 361 8.61 10.73 15.37
CA PRO A 361 8.82 10.54 13.94
C PRO A 361 8.04 9.30 13.45
N SER A 362 7.51 9.36 12.23
CA SER A 362 6.91 8.19 11.61
C SER A 362 8.00 7.21 11.15
N VAL A 363 7.74 5.92 11.32
CA VAL A 363 8.61 4.85 10.88
C VAL A 363 7.99 4.18 9.67
N ALA A 364 8.62 4.35 8.50
CA ALA A 364 8.20 3.69 7.28
C ALA A 364 8.31 2.16 7.42
N THR A 365 7.34 1.46 6.86
CA THR A 365 7.31 0.00 6.78
C THR A 365 7.25 -0.42 5.31
N ALA A 366 7.82 -1.57 5.00
CA ALA A 366 7.84 -2.13 3.66
C ALA A 366 7.47 -3.62 3.70
N PRO A 367 6.84 -4.16 2.64
CA PRO A 367 6.39 -5.54 2.63
C PRO A 367 7.54 -6.53 2.90
N GLY A 368 7.35 -7.41 3.87
CA GLY A 368 8.34 -8.43 4.26
C GLY A 368 9.67 -7.89 4.82
N LYS A 369 9.78 -6.59 5.11
CA LYS A 369 10.97 -5.98 5.72
C LYS A 369 10.72 -5.61 7.18
N PRO A 370 11.64 -5.91 8.10
CA PRO A 370 11.51 -5.48 9.48
C PRO A 370 11.78 -3.99 9.63
N SER A 371 11.11 -3.36 10.57
CA SER A 371 11.30 -1.96 10.98
C SER A 371 11.36 -1.88 12.51
N SER A 372 11.83 -0.76 13.06
CA SER A 372 11.85 -0.53 14.50
C SER A 372 11.34 0.86 14.84
N ALA A 373 10.51 0.97 15.87
CA ALA A 373 9.97 2.23 16.36
C ALA A 373 10.27 2.43 17.84
N SER A 374 10.73 3.63 18.19
CA SER A 374 10.83 4.09 19.57
C SER A 374 9.43 4.44 20.08
N VAL A 375 9.10 3.96 21.28
CA VAL A 375 7.84 4.28 21.94
C VAL A 375 8.15 5.19 23.13
N MET A 376 7.89 6.47 22.93
CA MET A 376 8.09 7.50 23.96
C MET A 376 7.14 7.30 25.13
N MET A 377 7.68 7.41 26.33
CA MET A 377 6.97 7.23 27.60
C MET A 377 7.59 8.13 28.66
N GLY A 378 6.81 8.47 29.69
CA GLY A 378 7.37 9.07 30.89
C GLY A 378 7.90 8.02 31.85
N VAL A 379 9.01 8.30 32.52
CA VAL A 379 9.65 7.40 33.47
C VAL A 379 9.66 8.03 34.85
N ALA A 380 9.37 7.25 35.89
CA ALA A 380 9.45 7.68 37.28
C ALA A 380 9.99 6.55 38.18
N THR A 381 10.58 6.92 39.31
CA THR A 381 10.92 5.99 40.39
C THR A 381 9.86 6.04 41.48
N VAL A 382 9.48 4.88 41.99
CA VAL A 382 8.60 4.70 43.15
C VAL A 382 9.36 3.95 44.24
N THR A 383 9.42 4.47 45.47
CA THR A 383 10.14 3.87 46.60
C THR A 383 9.19 3.33 47.67
N GLY A 384 9.68 2.43 48.54
CA GLY A 384 8.87 1.78 49.57
C GLY A 384 7.92 0.72 49.01
N VAL A 385 8.27 0.09 47.88
CA VAL A 385 7.40 -0.81 47.11
C VAL A 385 7.93 -2.25 47.02
N LYS A 386 8.90 -2.63 47.86
CA LYS A 386 9.41 -4.01 47.90
C LYS A 386 8.27 -5.01 48.16
N ASP A 387 8.21 -6.05 47.33
CA ASP A 387 7.22 -7.14 47.38
C ASP A 387 5.76 -6.63 47.22
N ARG A 388 5.58 -5.51 46.51
CA ARG A 388 4.27 -4.90 46.22
C ARG A 388 4.04 -4.74 44.73
N TYR A 389 2.78 -4.84 44.32
CA TYR A 389 2.31 -4.43 43.01
C TYR A 389 2.15 -2.92 42.95
N ILE A 390 2.46 -2.33 41.80
CA ILE A 390 2.20 -0.93 41.50
C ILE A 390 1.01 -0.85 40.53
N THR A 391 0.09 0.07 40.78
CA THR A 391 -1.04 0.37 39.88
C THR A 391 -1.09 1.86 39.64
N ALA A 392 -1.06 2.29 38.39
CA ALA A 392 -1.24 3.68 38.01
C ALA A 392 -2.63 3.88 37.39
N VAL A 393 -3.39 4.85 37.90
CA VAL A 393 -4.71 5.20 37.36
C VAL A 393 -4.64 6.63 36.83
N SER A 394 -5.04 6.87 35.58
CA SER A 394 -5.04 8.22 35.02
C SER A 394 -6.00 9.12 35.80
N SER A 395 -5.60 10.37 36.03
CA SER A 395 -6.42 11.34 36.74
C SER A 395 -7.62 11.76 35.89
N ALA A 396 -8.81 11.82 36.50
CA ALA A 396 -9.99 12.46 35.91
C ALA A 396 -9.85 13.99 35.87
N ASN A 397 -8.96 14.56 36.70
CA ASN A 397 -8.59 15.96 36.72
C ASN A 397 -7.11 16.07 36.31
N PRO A 398 -6.80 16.10 35.00
CA PRO A 398 -5.43 16.20 34.52
C PRO A 398 -4.77 17.50 34.98
N ALA A 399 -3.43 17.47 35.15
CA ALA A 399 -2.69 18.67 35.53
C ALA A 399 -2.67 19.71 34.40
N ALA A 400 -2.27 20.95 34.72
CA ALA A 400 -2.24 22.04 33.75
C ALA A 400 -1.40 21.70 32.51
N GLY A 401 -2.04 21.77 31.34
CA GLY A 401 -1.43 21.49 30.04
C GLY A 401 -1.42 20.01 29.61
N ASP A 402 -1.86 19.09 30.47
CA ASP A 402 -2.17 17.71 30.07
C ASP A 402 -3.54 17.69 29.37
N PRO A 403 -3.63 17.23 28.11
CA PRO A 403 -4.88 17.21 27.35
C PRO A 403 -5.89 16.17 27.89
N GLY A 404 -5.45 15.30 28.79
CA GLY A 404 -6.31 14.36 29.52
C GLY A 404 -6.67 13.09 28.75
N CYS A 405 -7.25 12.16 29.51
CA CYS A 405 -7.81 10.92 29.00
C CYS A 405 -9.15 10.65 29.65
N ALA A 406 -10.24 11.06 28.98
CA ALA A 406 -11.59 10.95 29.50
C ALA A 406 -12.08 9.50 29.62
N ALA A 407 -11.61 8.62 28.72
CA ALA A 407 -11.87 7.18 28.81
C ALA A 407 -11.26 6.52 30.06
N GLY A 408 -10.24 7.17 30.64
CA GLY A 408 -9.46 6.63 31.75
C GLY A 408 -8.49 5.51 31.33
N MET A 409 -7.42 5.38 32.09
CA MET A 409 -6.41 4.33 31.94
C MET A 409 -6.08 3.76 33.30
N THR A 410 -5.90 2.44 33.36
CA THR A 410 -5.33 1.76 34.52
C THR A 410 -4.19 0.89 34.05
N MET A 411 -2.99 1.17 34.54
CA MET A 411 -1.75 0.48 34.19
C MET A 411 -1.27 -0.31 35.40
N LYS A 412 -1.00 -1.61 35.21
CA LYS A 412 -0.66 -2.54 36.27
C LYS A 412 0.73 -3.10 36.03
N PHE A 413 1.56 -3.09 37.06
CA PHE A 413 2.91 -3.61 37.01
C PHE A 413 2.99 -4.95 37.75
N PRO A 414 3.94 -5.83 37.38
CA PRO A 414 4.24 -7.00 38.19
C PRO A 414 4.77 -6.58 39.57
N VAL A 415 4.93 -7.56 40.46
CA VAL A 415 5.49 -7.31 41.80
C VAL A 415 6.89 -6.71 41.70
N SER A 416 7.14 -5.62 42.45
CA SER A 416 8.48 -5.03 42.54
C SER A 416 9.36 -5.85 43.48
N ILE A 417 10.52 -6.27 43.00
CA ILE A 417 11.50 -7.05 43.77
C ILE A 417 12.39 -6.18 44.66
N GLY A 418 12.56 -4.91 44.29
CA GLY A 418 13.37 -3.91 45.00
C GLY A 418 12.51 -2.93 45.78
N ASP A 419 13.13 -2.24 46.74
CA ASP A 419 12.45 -1.17 47.48
C ASP A 419 12.19 0.06 46.60
N THR A 420 13.02 0.27 45.57
CA THR A 420 12.80 1.25 44.51
C THR A 420 12.52 0.56 43.19
N ALA A 421 11.40 0.94 42.57
CA ALA A 421 10.99 0.51 41.24
C ALA A 421 11.10 1.68 40.27
N THR A 422 11.80 1.50 39.15
CA THR A 422 11.70 2.40 38.00
C THR A 422 10.59 1.91 37.08
N ILE A 423 9.59 2.74 36.82
CA ILE A 423 8.44 2.42 35.99
C ILE A 423 8.34 3.39 34.82
N ALA A 424 7.85 2.92 33.68
CA ALA A 424 7.45 3.77 32.56
C ALA A 424 5.94 3.71 32.38
N LEU A 425 5.33 4.86 32.09
CA LEU A 425 3.91 4.99 31.82
C LEU A 425 3.71 5.81 30.54
N PRO A 426 2.57 5.65 29.84
CA PRO A 426 2.14 6.62 28.86
C PRO A 426 2.16 8.04 29.43
N PHE A 427 2.36 9.03 28.57
CA PHE A 427 2.26 10.43 28.98
C PHE A 427 0.86 10.73 29.53
N GLY A 428 0.82 11.59 30.55
CA GLY A 428 -0.41 11.91 31.26
C GLY A 428 -0.19 12.15 32.75
N THR A 429 -1.29 12.48 33.43
CA THR A 429 -1.37 12.66 34.87
C THR A 429 -1.91 11.40 35.52
N TRP A 430 -1.19 10.86 36.49
CA TRP A 430 -1.42 9.55 37.10
C TRP A 430 -1.52 9.63 38.62
N THR A 431 -2.43 8.86 39.20
CA THR A 431 -2.39 8.50 40.61
C THR A 431 -1.69 7.16 40.76
N LEU A 432 -0.63 7.11 41.58
CA LEU A 432 0.15 5.88 41.80
C LEU A 432 -0.27 5.21 43.10
N TYR A 433 -0.61 3.93 42.99
CA TYR A 433 -0.98 3.07 44.10
C TYR A 433 -0.01 1.91 44.26
N SER A 434 0.12 1.40 45.49
CA SER A 434 0.76 0.10 45.73
C SER A 434 -0.07 -0.81 46.62
N GLY A 435 0.05 -2.12 46.42
CA GLY A 435 -0.69 -3.14 47.17
C GLY A 435 -0.06 -4.53 47.13
N THR A 436 -0.60 -5.45 47.92
CA THR A 436 -0.19 -6.87 47.92
C THR A 436 -0.96 -7.70 46.89
N THR A 437 -1.95 -7.11 46.22
CA THR A 437 -2.72 -7.75 45.14
C THR A 437 -2.57 -6.96 43.83
N PHE A 438 -2.61 -7.68 42.72
CA PHE A 438 -2.48 -7.11 41.38
C PHE A 438 -3.64 -6.15 41.08
N GLY A 439 -3.33 -4.90 40.69
CA GLY A 439 -4.34 -3.87 40.45
C GLY A 439 -4.88 -3.16 41.70
N SER A 440 -4.29 -3.38 42.88
CA SER A 440 -4.74 -2.72 44.11
C SER A 440 -4.59 -1.19 44.06
N THR A 441 -5.64 -0.50 44.48
CA THR A 441 -5.69 0.98 44.58
C THR A 441 -5.78 1.46 46.04
N THR A 442 -5.26 0.67 46.98
CA THR A 442 -5.46 0.87 48.42
C THR A 442 -4.55 1.93 49.05
N LYS A 443 -3.27 1.99 48.67
CA LYS A 443 -2.30 2.97 49.19
C LYS A 443 -1.86 3.91 48.07
N ASN A 444 -2.31 5.17 48.09
CA ASN A 444 -1.77 6.21 47.20
C ASN A 444 -0.39 6.65 47.69
N GLU A 445 0.65 6.41 46.88
CA GLU A 445 2.03 6.66 47.26
C GLU A 445 2.34 8.15 47.48
N ILE A 446 1.78 9.02 46.64
CA ILE A 446 2.01 10.48 46.68
C ILE A 446 1.28 11.10 47.88
N ALA A 447 0.07 10.63 48.16
CA ALA A 447 -0.70 11.03 49.33
C ALA A 447 -0.02 10.61 50.63
N SER A 448 0.62 9.42 50.64
CA SER A 448 1.35 8.94 51.81
C SER A 448 2.62 9.76 52.05
N LYS A 449 3.41 10.00 51.00
CA LYS A 449 4.63 10.82 51.02
C LYS A 449 5.05 11.14 49.59
N ALA A 450 5.01 12.40 49.16
CA ALA A 450 5.39 12.77 47.78
C ALA A 450 6.79 12.32 47.39
N SER A 451 7.75 12.32 48.31
CA SER A 451 9.12 11.88 48.01
C SER A 451 9.22 10.40 47.65
N ASN A 452 8.16 9.61 47.83
CA ASN A 452 8.12 8.23 47.35
C ASN A 452 8.10 8.15 45.83
N VAL A 453 7.68 9.21 45.14
CA VAL A 453 7.57 9.26 43.69
C VAL A 453 8.47 10.38 43.17
N LYS A 454 9.30 10.06 42.18
CA LYS A 454 10.15 11.05 41.53
C LYS A 454 10.17 10.83 40.02
N PRO A 455 9.81 11.83 39.19
CA PRO A 455 9.97 11.71 37.74
C PRO A 455 11.46 11.63 37.38
N VAL A 456 11.78 10.74 36.45
CA VAL A 456 13.12 10.57 35.85
C VAL A 456 13.19 11.32 34.53
N THR A 457 12.12 11.26 33.72
CA THR A 457 11.92 12.13 32.56
C THR A 457 11.23 13.43 32.97
N ASN A 458 10.97 14.34 32.02
CA ASN A 458 10.23 15.57 32.31
C ASN A 458 8.84 15.24 32.92
N GLY A 459 8.48 15.97 33.97
CA GLY A 459 7.30 15.70 34.78
C GLY A 459 7.35 16.36 36.14
N MET A 460 6.25 16.27 36.89
CA MET A 460 6.12 16.86 38.22
C MET A 460 5.21 16.04 39.13
N VAL A 461 5.46 16.12 40.43
CA VAL A 461 4.59 15.54 41.46
C VAL A 461 3.70 16.65 42.02
N ASN A 462 2.39 16.48 41.93
CA ASN A 462 1.40 17.39 42.45
C ASN A 462 0.84 16.85 43.77
N GLN A 463 0.74 17.71 44.79
CA GLN A 463 0.14 17.37 46.07
C GLN A 463 -1.07 18.24 46.36
N LYS A 464 -2.09 17.63 46.96
CA LYS A 464 -3.25 18.36 47.46
C LYS A 464 -2.81 19.24 48.63
N THR A 465 -2.85 20.55 48.42
CA THR A 465 -2.52 21.54 49.45
C THR A 465 -3.79 22.26 49.88
N ALA A 466 -4.11 22.29 51.17
CA ALA A 466 -5.37 22.83 51.70
C ALA A 466 -5.47 24.38 51.68
N LEU A 467 -4.53 25.08 51.03
CA LEU A 467 -4.27 26.51 51.27
C LEU A 467 -4.41 27.43 50.04
N VAL A 468 -4.73 26.92 48.84
CA VAL A 468 -4.85 27.77 47.63
C VAL A 468 -6.06 27.34 46.78
N LEU A 469 -6.72 28.29 46.12
CA LEU A 469 -7.87 28.15 45.20
C LEU A 469 -7.67 27.19 44.01
N ILE A 470 -6.54 26.47 43.94
CA ILE A 470 -6.24 25.44 42.93
C ILE A 470 -6.11 24.09 43.65
N ASN A 471 -7.18 23.29 43.62
CA ASN A 471 -7.18 21.93 44.16
C ASN A 471 -6.40 21.01 43.21
N TYR A 472 -5.18 20.62 43.59
CA TYR A 472 -4.46 19.54 42.93
C TYR A 472 -4.80 18.19 43.57
N ASP A 473 -5.00 17.16 42.77
CA ASP A 473 -5.04 15.78 43.26
C ASP A 473 -3.59 15.26 43.47
N ASN A 474 -3.42 14.30 44.39
CA ASN A 474 -2.12 13.66 44.68
C ASN A 474 -1.65 12.79 43.50
N THR A 475 -0.97 13.42 42.54
CA THR A 475 -0.74 12.87 41.19
C THR A 475 0.69 13.10 40.71
N LEU A 476 1.13 12.27 39.77
CA LEU A 476 2.36 12.38 39.00
C LEU A 476 1.99 12.75 37.57
N THR A 477 2.46 13.89 37.08
CA THR A 477 2.35 14.26 35.66
C THR A 477 3.64 13.88 34.95
N LEU A 478 3.53 13.06 33.91
CA LEU A 478 4.61 12.70 33.01
C LEU A 478 4.45 13.49 31.71
N ASP A 479 5.36 14.44 31.48
CA ASP A 479 5.22 15.52 30.50
C ASP A 479 6.09 15.27 29.26
N PRO A 480 5.51 15.09 28.06
CA PRO A 480 6.27 14.88 26.82
C PRO A 480 6.91 16.15 26.27
N ARG A 481 6.51 17.34 26.73
CA ARG A 481 6.97 18.63 26.17
C ARG A 481 8.48 18.78 26.37
N GLY A 482 9.19 19.02 25.27
CA GLY A 482 10.66 19.12 25.25
C GLY A 482 11.40 17.77 25.27
N GLN A 483 10.71 16.63 25.20
CA GLN A 483 11.34 15.33 25.01
C GLN A 483 11.50 14.99 23.53
N THR A 484 12.58 14.31 23.17
CA THR A 484 12.82 13.76 21.84
C THR A 484 12.86 12.24 21.90
N SER A 485 12.39 11.59 20.84
CA SER A 485 12.25 10.13 20.72
C SER A 485 13.57 9.37 20.60
#